data_AF-A0A4Z2E028-F1
#
_entry.id   AF-A0A4Z2E028-F1
#
_cell.length_a   1.000
_cell.length_b   1.000
_cell.length_c   1.000
_cell.angle_alpha   90.00
_cell.angle_beta   90.00
_cell.angle_gamma   90.00
#
_symmetry.space_group_name_H-M   'P 1'
#
loop_
_entity.id
_entity.type
_entity.pdbx_description
1 polymer ?
#
loop_
_entity_poly.entity_id
_entity_poly.type
_entity_poly.pdbx_seq_one_letter_code
_entity_poly.pdbx_strand_id
1 'polypeptide(L)'
;MRWFVWLMAAAGTVYVFKYHEKYKLVELAFYLMMGFFPASVVTSMSNTDGLQELACGGLLYCLGVFFFKSDGVIPFAHAIWHVFVALAAAVHYYAIWKYLYRASGPDALLQS
;
A
#
# COMPACT_ATOMS: atom_id res chain seq x y z
N MET A 1 14.34 1.09 9.34
CA MET A 1 13.61 0.87 8.07
C MET A 1 14.36 -0.05 7.10
N ARG A 2 15.55 0.31 6.60
CA ARG A 2 16.29 -0.47 5.58
C ARG A 2 16.38 -1.98 5.85
N TRP A 3 16.86 -2.38 7.03
CA TRP A 3 17.05 -3.79 7.37
C TRP A 3 15.75 -4.58 7.61
N PHE A 4 14.67 -3.88 7.97
CA PHE A 4 13.40 -4.52 8.32
C PHE A 4 12.73 -5.14 7.10
N VAL A 5 12.84 -4.46 5.95
CA VAL A 5 12.36 -4.95 4.64
C VAL A 5 13.08 -6.24 4.26
N TRP A 6 14.40 -6.31 4.46
CA TRP A 6 15.20 -7.49 4.16
C TRP A 6 14.89 -8.66 5.09
N LEU A 7 14.68 -8.40 6.38
CA LEU A 7 14.26 -9.44 7.34
C LEU A 7 12.87 -10.00 6.99
N MET A 8 11.91 -9.14 6.63
CA MET A 8 10.60 -9.59 6.15
C MET A 8 10.68 -10.37 4.84
N ALA A 9 11.54 -9.94 3.89
CA ALA A 9 11.75 -10.65 2.63
C ALA A 9 12.38 -12.04 2.84
N ALA A 10 13.35 -12.16 3.74
CA ALA A 10 13.95 -13.45 4.11
C ALA A 10 12.91 -14.36 4.79
N ALA A 11 12.11 -13.82 5.72
CA ALA A 11 11.04 -14.56 6.38
C ALA A 11 9.96 -15.05 5.40
N GLY A 12 9.53 -14.19 4.47
CA GLY A 12 8.57 -14.53 3.42
C GLY A 12 9.10 -15.63 2.50
N THR A 13 10.37 -15.54 2.10
CA THR A 13 11.04 -16.58 1.29
C THR A 13 11.02 -17.94 2.01
N VAL A 14 11.43 -17.99 3.29
CA VAL A 14 11.42 -19.23 4.09
C VAL A 14 10.01 -19.79 4.24
N TYR A 15 9.00 -18.93 4.37
CA TYR A 15 7.60 -19.34 4.47
C TYR A 15 7.10 -20.01 3.18
N VAL A 16 7.39 -19.40 2.02
CA VAL A 16 7.04 -19.94 0.69
C VAL A 16 7.66 -21.32 0.48
N PHE A 17 8.95 -21.48 0.80
CA PHE A 17 9.66 -22.75 0.65
C PHE A 17 9.10 -23.87 1.54
N LYS A 18 8.60 -23.55 2.74
CA LYS A 18 8.16 -24.55 3.72
C LYS A 18 6.67 -24.92 3.59
N TYR A 19 5.81 -24.00 3.14
CA TYR A 19 4.36 -24.18 3.14
C TYR A 19 3.70 -24.29 1.76
N HIS A 20 4.48 -24.31 0.68
CA HIS A 20 4.10 -24.72 -0.69
C HIS A 20 2.61 -24.49 -1.02
N GLU A 21 2.25 -23.21 -1.18
CA GLU A 21 0.92 -22.71 -1.62
C GLU A 21 -0.32 -23.08 -0.78
N LYS A 22 -0.20 -23.79 0.36
CA LYS A 22 -1.41 -24.18 1.13
C LYS A 22 -2.23 -23.01 1.66
N TYR A 23 -1.61 -21.84 1.88
CA TYR A 23 -2.26 -20.69 2.50
C TYR A 23 -2.00 -19.39 1.73
N LYS A 24 -2.67 -19.23 0.56
CA LYS A 24 -2.68 -17.97 -0.22
C LYS A 24 -3.02 -16.73 0.63
N LEU A 25 -3.77 -16.90 1.71
CA LEU A 25 -4.19 -15.83 2.62
C LEU A 25 -3.05 -15.34 3.53
N VAL A 26 -2.08 -16.20 3.86
CA VAL A 26 -0.91 -15.81 4.68
C VAL A 26 0.11 -15.05 3.84
N GLU A 27 0.29 -15.45 2.58
CA GLU A 27 1.11 -14.71 1.63
C GLU A 27 0.58 -13.28 1.42
N LEU A 28 -0.74 -13.14 1.24
CA LEU A 28 -1.41 -11.84 1.18
C LEU A 28 -1.19 -11.01 2.46
N ALA A 29 -1.23 -11.63 3.63
CA ALA A 29 -1.02 -10.95 4.90
C ALA A 29 0.42 -10.42 5.03
N PHE A 30 1.43 -11.18 4.57
CA PHE A 30 2.81 -10.70 4.50
C PHE A 30 2.97 -9.53 3.52
N TYR A 31 2.29 -9.56 2.37
CA TYR A 31 2.25 -8.43 1.43
C TYR A 31 1.61 -7.17 2.05
N LEU A 32 0.49 -7.31 2.74
CA LEU A 32 -0.18 -6.17 3.41
C LEU A 32 0.69 -5.56 4.50
N MET A 33 1.32 -6.40 5.31
CA MET A 33 2.25 -5.97 6.37
C MET A 33 3.41 -5.15 5.80
N MET A 34 3.92 -5.55 4.64
CA MET A 34 4.97 -4.80 3.93
C MET A 34 4.49 -3.41 3.48
N GLY A 35 3.23 -3.29 3.05
CA GLY A 35 2.64 -2.01 2.61
C GLY A 35 2.23 -1.07 3.75
N PHE A 36 1.89 -1.61 4.92
CA PHE A 36 1.45 -0.81 6.08
C PHE A 36 2.62 -0.18 6.84
N PHE A 37 3.79 -0.81 6.83
CA PHE A 37 4.98 -0.33 7.55
C PHE A 37 5.45 1.06 7.11
N PRO A 38 5.53 1.37 5.79
CA PRO A 38 5.80 2.73 5.32
C PRO A 38 4.74 3.74 5.73
N ALA A 39 3.45 3.34 5.79
CA ALA A 39 2.36 4.23 6.18
C ALA A 39 2.52 4.75 7.62
N SER A 40 2.94 3.90 8.56
CA SER A 40 3.24 4.30 9.95
C SER A 40 4.38 5.31 10.08
N VAL A 41 5.31 5.35 9.11
CA VAL A 41 6.41 6.34 9.11
C VAL A 41 5.89 7.70 8.66
N VAL A 42 4.97 7.72 7.69
CA VAL A 42 4.41 8.96 7.16
C VAL A 42 3.56 9.70 8.20
N THR A 43 2.89 8.97 9.12
CA THR A 43 2.15 9.59 10.24
C THR A 43 3.01 10.32 11.26
N SER A 44 4.34 10.11 11.26
CA SER A 44 5.28 10.84 12.13
C SER A 44 5.81 12.14 11.51
N MET A 45 5.45 12.46 10.26
CA MET A 45 5.86 13.71 9.64
C MET A 45 4.99 14.88 10.13
N SER A 46 5.62 16.00 10.45
CA SER A 46 4.97 17.21 10.99
C SER A 46 4.11 17.95 9.96
N ASN A 47 4.33 17.68 8.67
CA ASN A 47 3.53 18.23 7.59
C ASN A 47 2.43 17.22 7.22
N THR A 48 1.20 17.54 7.61
CA THR A 48 0.00 16.74 7.37
C THR A 48 -0.56 16.84 5.96
N ASP A 49 0.01 17.70 5.11
CA ASP A 49 -0.44 17.88 3.74
C ASP A 49 -0.14 16.60 2.93
N GLY A 50 -1.21 15.88 2.57
CA GLY A 50 -1.16 14.60 1.87
C GLY A 50 -1.41 13.36 2.71
N LEU A 51 -1.49 13.49 4.04
CA LEU A 51 -1.83 12.37 4.92
C LEU A 51 -3.27 11.88 4.68
N GLN A 52 -4.20 12.80 4.40
CA GLN A 52 -5.59 12.45 4.08
C GLN A 52 -5.72 11.64 2.79
N GLU A 53 -4.94 11.99 1.76
CA GLU A 53 -4.94 11.30 0.47
C GLU A 53 -4.29 9.91 0.61
N LEU A 54 -3.21 9.80 1.39
CA LEU A 54 -2.61 8.51 1.75
C LEU A 54 -3.56 7.62 2.56
N ALA A 55 -4.27 8.19 3.54
CA ALA A 55 -5.24 7.46 4.34
C ALA A 55 -6.42 6.97 3.48
N CYS A 56 -6.88 7.80 2.54
CA CYS A 56 -7.92 7.42 1.58
C CYS A 56 -7.46 6.25 0.68
N GLY A 57 -6.24 6.31 0.13
CA GLY A 57 -5.65 5.20 -0.63
C GLY A 57 -5.51 3.91 0.20
N GLY A 58 -5.09 4.03 1.47
CA GLY A 58 -5.01 2.91 2.40
C GLY A 58 -6.37 2.26 2.70
N LEU A 59 -7.43 3.06 2.88
CA LEU A 59 -8.78 2.54 3.08
C LEU A 59 -9.29 1.78 1.84
N LEU A 60 -9.00 2.28 0.64
CA LEU A 60 -9.32 1.59 -0.61
C LEU A 60 -8.59 0.25 -0.73
N TYR A 61 -7.33 0.18 -0.31
CA TYR A 61 -6.60 -1.10 -0.21
C TYR A 61 -7.25 -2.08 0.75
N CYS A 62 -7.63 -1.64 1.95
CA CYS A 62 -8.33 -2.47 2.93
C CYS A 62 -9.67 -3.01 2.39
N LEU A 63 -10.44 -2.17 1.70
CA LEU A 63 -11.68 -2.58 1.02
C LEU A 63 -11.40 -3.59 -0.09
N GLY A 64 -10.35 -3.39 -0.90
CA GLY A 64 -9.93 -4.35 -1.91
C GLY A 64 -9.65 -5.73 -1.32
N VAL A 65 -8.93 -5.80 -0.19
CA VAL A 65 -8.59 -7.07 0.48
C VAL A 65 -9.83 -7.85 0.93
N PHE A 66 -10.90 -7.16 1.32
CA PHE A 66 -12.17 -7.80 1.62
C PHE A 66 -12.72 -8.54 0.38
N PHE A 67 -12.72 -7.90 -0.79
CA PHE A 67 -13.14 -8.53 -2.05
C PHE A 67 -12.19 -9.64 -2.50
N PHE A 68 -10.88 -9.52 -2.25
CA PHE A 68 -9.92 -10.60 -2.51
C PHE A 68 -10.24 -11.86 -1.69
N LYS A 69 -10.62 -11.71 -0.41
CA LYS A 69 -11.02 -12.85 0.42
C LYS A 69 -12.35 -13.47 -0.04
N SER A 70 -13.22 -12.66 -0.62
CA SER A 70 -14.48 -13.12 -1.22
C SER A 70 -14.30 -13.74 -2.62
N ASP A 71 -13.08 -13.80 -3.14
CA ASP A 71 -12.75 -14.46 -4.40
C ASP A 71 -13.08 -15.96 -4.31
N GLY A 72 -13.99 -16.42 -5.16
CA GLY A 72 -14.58 -17.76 -5.12
C GLY A 72 -15.98 -17.86 -4.51
N VAL A 73 -16.46 -16.83 -3.80
CA VAL A 73 -17.86 -16.76 -3.30
C VAL A 73 -18.73 -15.91 -4.21
N ILE A 74 -18.20 -14.79 -4.69
CA ILE A 74 -18.92 -13.86 -5.57
C ILE A 74 -18.31 -13.97 -6.99
N PRO A 75 -19.13 -14.17 -8.05
CA PRO A 75 -18.63 -14.18 -9.41
C PRO A 75 -17.96 -12.83 -9.72
N PHE A 76 -16.78 -12.84 -10.35
CA PHE A 76 -15.97 -11.66 -10.69
C PHE A 76 -15.37 -10.86 -9.50
N ALA A 77 -15.39 -11.36 -8.27
CA ALA A 77 -14.76 -10.69 -7.13
C ALA A 77 -13.27 -10.34 -7.36
N HIS A 78 -12.52 -11.21 -8.05
CA HIS A 78 -11.14 -10.94 -8.42
C HIS A 78 -10.96 -9.66 -9.27
N ALA A 79 -11.86 -9.41 -10.22
CA ALA A 79 -11.80 -8.22 -11.07
C ALA A 79 -12.12 -6.95 -10.27
N ILE A 80 -13.11 -7.03 -9.38
CA ILE A 80 -13.46 -5.92 -8.47
C ILE A 80 -12.27 -5.59 -7.57
N TRP A 81 -11.58 -6.61 -7.05
CA TRP A 81 -10.36 -6.42 -6.28
C TRP A 81 -9.28 -5.65 -7.05
N HIS A 82 -9.01 -6.02 -8.31
CA HIS A 82 -8.05 -5.29 -9.16
C HIS A 82 -8.42 -3.83 -9.33
N VAL A 83 -9.72 -3.52 -9.51
CA VAL A 83 -10.19 -2.13 -9.64
C VAL A 83 -9.94 -1.33 -8.37
N PHE A 84 -10.23 -1.90 -7.19
CA PHE A 84 -9.94 -1.24 -5.91
C PHE A 84 -8.44 -0.99 -5.70
N VAL A 85 -7.61 -1.99 -6.02
CA VAL A 85 -6.14 -1.87 -5.94
C VAL A 85 -5.61 -0.81 -6.89
N ALA A 86 -6.10 -0.75 -8.12
CA ALA A 86 -5.72 0.25 -9.10
C ALA A 86 -6.14 1.67 -8.66
N LEU A 87 -7.35 1.81 -8.12
CA LEU A 87 -7.84 3.10 -7.60
C LEU A 87 -6.99 3.58 -6.41
N ALA A 88 -6.68 2.67 -5.46
CA ALA A 88 -5.82 2.97 -4.32
C ALA A 88 -4.43 3.44 -4.77
N ALA A 89 -3.81 2.72 -5.71
CA ALA A 89 -2.51 3.08 -6.29
C ALA A 89 -2.56 4.45 -7.01
N ALA A 90 -3.65 4.75 -7.71
CA ALA A 90 -3.85 6.04 -8.35
C ALA A 90 -3.95 7.19 -7.34
N VAL A 91 -4.65 6.99 -6.22
CA VAL A 91 -4.73 7.99 -5.13
C VAL A 91 -3.36 8.20 -4.48
N HIS A 92 -2.61 7.13 -4.22
CA HIS A 92 -1.25 7.26 -3.71
C HIS A 92 -0.33 7.99 -4.68
N TYR A 93 -0.42 7.70 -5.98
CA TYR A 93 0.32 8.42 -7.01
C TYR A 93 -0.07 9.90 -7.06
N TYR A 94 -1.36 10.21 -6.95
CA TYR A 94 -1.86 11.58 -6.91
C TYR A 94 -1.31 12.36 -5.72
N ALA A 95 -1.23 11.74 -4.54
CA ALA A 95 -0.62 12.36 -3.36
C ALA A 95 0.86 12.70 -3.61
N ILE A 96 1.63 11.79 -4.21
CA ILE A 96 3.05 12.06 -4.55
C ILE A 96 3.13 13.19 -5.59
N TRP A 97 2.30 13.18 -6.63
CA TRP A 97 2.28 14.23 -7.64
C TRP A 97 1.96 15.60 -7.05
N LYS A 98 0.95 15.67 -6.17
CA LYS A 98 0.50 16.92 -5.55
C LYS A 98 1.46 17.43 -4.47
N TYR A 99 2.03 16.59 -3.63
CA TYR A 99 2.85 17.08 -2.49
C TYR A 99 4.35 17.00 -2.71
N LEU A 100 4.84 16.16 -3.63
CA LEU A 100 6.27 16.08 -3.95
C LEU A 100 6.60 16.90 -5.20
N TYR A 101 5.84 16.72 -6.28
CA TYR A 101 6.12 17.40 -7.56
C TYR A 101 5.54 18.81 -7.66
N ARG A 102 4.36 19.10 -7.08
CA ARG A 102 3.83 20.49 -7.07
C ARG A 102 4.53 21.36 -6.02
N ALA A 103 4.88 20.82 -4.85
CA ALA A 103 5.57 21.58 -3.81
C ALA A 103 6.99 22.02 -4.23
N SER A 104 7.58 21.35 -5.22
CA SER A 104 8.84 21.75 -5.86
C SER A 104 8.64 22.71 -7.07
N GLY A 105 7.40 23.13 -7.32
CA GLY A 105 7.03 24.14 -8.31
C GLY A 105 7.37 25.58 -7.87
N PRO A 106 7.09 26.59 -8.72
CA PRO A 106 7.67 27.94 -8.66
C PRO A 106 7.54 28.69 -7.32
N ASP A 107 6.61 28.31 -6.45
CA ASP A 107 6.44 28.90 -5.12
C ASP A 107 7.63 28.61 -4.18
N ALA A 108 8.32 27.48 -4.36
CA ALA A 108 9.55 27.15 -3.62
C ALA A 108 10.77 27.95 -4.09
N LEU A 109 10.81 28.35 -5.37
CA LEU A 109 11.86 29.20 -5.94
C LEU A 109 11.68 30.68 -5.57
N LEU A 110 10.49 31.08 -5.11
CA LEU A 110 10.21 32.43 -4.60
C LEU A 110 10.44 32.56 -3.09
N GLN A 111 10.75 31.46 -2.39
CA GLN A 111 11.05 31.43 -0.95
C GLN A 111 12.52 31.11 -0.61
N SER A 112 13.38 30.87 -1.61
CA SER A 112 14.84 30.71 -1.46
C SER A 112 15.58 32.00 -1.85
#